data_AF-Q5WX02-F1
#
_entry.id   AF-Q5WX02-F1
#
_cell.length_a   1.000
_cell.length_b   1.000
_cell.length_c   1.000
_cell.angle_alpha   90.00
_cell.angle_beta   90.00
_cell.angle_gamma   90.00
#
_symmetry.space_group_name_H-M   'P 1'
#
loop_
_entity.id
_entity.type
_entity.pdbx_description
1 polymer ?
#
loop_
_entity_poly.entity_id
_entity_poly.type
_entity_poly.pdbx_seq_one_letter_code
_entity_poly.pdbx_strand_id
1 'polypeptide(L)'
;MQLQWVDIAIVAIIALSVLTGLFRGFVKELVALCVWILAIWLGFSYSQSLDPWLSSYIEEQSVRTAIGFIIILFATLFVGGVVNAILSFILKRAGLSGTDRTLGMGFGFLRGVFIVALIMVAVKMTSLPYQEYSQKSKLYARFDPVVALLYSHLPEFIKQVKTVDKTENIIDTVPAS
;
A
#
# COMPACT_ATOMS: atom_id res chain seq x y z
N MET A 1 29.96 -11.77 -7.38
CA MET A 1 28.50 -11.58 -7.32
C MET A 1 28.19 -10.74 -6.10
N GLN A 2 28.00 -9.43 -6.24
CA GLN A 2 27.64 -8.56 -5.09
C GLN A 2 26.13 -8.40 -5.06
N LEU A 3 25.47 -8.99 -4.06
CA LEU A 3 24.08 -8.65 -3.74
C LEU A 3 24.06 -7.18 -3.32
N GLN A 4 23.28 -6.37 -4.01
CA GLN A 4 23.12 -4.98 -3.60
C GLN A 4 22.22 -4.91 -2.38
N TRP A 5 22.38 -3.85 -1.58
CA TRP A 5 21.52 -3.58 -0.44
C TRP A 5 20.03 -3.52 -0.82
N VAL A 6 19.72 -3.13 -2.06
CA VAL A 6 18.37 -3.13 -2.65
C VAL A 6 17.83 -4.56 -2.77
N ASP A 7 18.62 -5.51 -3.28
CA ASP A 7 18.22 -6.92 -3.38
C ASP A 7 17.93 -7.50 -1.99
N ILE A 8 18.75 -7.17 -0.99
CA ILE A 8 18.56 -7.60 0.40
C ILE A 8 17.27 -7.02 0.98
N ALA A 9 16.99 -5.73 0.74
CA ALA A 9 15.76 -5.08 1.20
C ALA A 9 14.51 -5.71 0.58
N ILE A 10 14.52 -5.99 -0.73
CA ILE A 10 13.41 -6.64 -1.44
C ILE A 10 13.13 -8.02 -0.83
N VAL A 11 14.17 -8.84 -0.67
CA VAL A 11 14.04 -10.18 -0.09
C VAL A 11 13.53 -10.10 1.34
N ALA A 12 14.05 -9.17 2.15
CA ALA A 12 13.61 -8.98 3.52
C ALA A 12 12.12 -8.60 3.61
N ILE A 13 11.64 -7.66 2.78
CA ILE A 13 10.22 -7.25 2.76
C ILE A 13 9.32 -8.42 2.37
N ILE A 14 9.68 -9.16 1.32
CA ILE A 14 8.89 -10.31 0.86
C ILE A 14 8.90 -11.41 1.93
N ALA A 15 10.06 -11.74 2.48
CA ALA A 15 10.19 -12.75 3.53
C ALA A 15 9.37 -12.40 4.77
N LEU A 16 9.44 -11.14 5.23
CA LEU A 16 8.61 -10.67 6.34
C LEU A 16 7.12 -10.76 6.01
N SER A 17 6.71 -10.37 4.80
CA SER A 17 5.31 -10.45 4.38
C SER A 17 4.80 -11.90 4.34
N VAL A 18 5.57 -12.82 3.76
CA VAL A 18 5.28 -14.26 3.77
C VAL A 18 5.19 -14.80 5.19
N LEU A 19 6.12 -14.41 6.07
CA LEU A 19 6.15 -14.84 7.46
C LEU A 19 4.93 -14.32 8.23
N THR A 20 4.53 -13.06 8.00
CA THR A 20 3.30 -12.52 8.59
C THR A 20 2.05 -13.25 8.11
N GLY A 21 1.99 -13.61 6.82
CA GLY A 21 0.89 -14.40 6.25
C GLY A 21 0.85 -15.82 6.80
N LEU A 22 2.01 -16.46 7.00
CA LEU A 22 2.12 -17.77 7.64
C LEU A 22 1.61 -17.76 9.09
N PHE A 23 1.93 -16.71 9.86
CA PHE A 23 1.51 -16.62 11.25
C PHE A 23 0.07 -16.15 11.44
N ARG A 24 -0.40 -15.19 10.62
CA ARG A 24 -1.77 -14.68 10.72
C ARG A 24 -2.78 -15.60 10.05
N GLY A 25 -2.47 -16.16 8.88
CA GLY A 25 -3.37 -16.93 8.03
C GLY A 25 -4.08 -16.07 6.99
N PHE A 26 -4.40 -16.65 5.83
CA PHE A 26 -5.02 -15.97 4.69
C PHE A 26 -6.33 -15.29 5.04
N VAL A 27 -7.24 -16.01 5.71
CA VAL A 27 -8.58 -15.51 5.99
C VAL A 27 -8.53 -14.25 6.83
N LYS A 28 -7.62 -14.19 7.82
CA LYS A 28 -7.47 -13.01 8.65
C LYS A 28 -6.93 -11.81 7.88
N GLU A 29 -6.01 -12.06 6.94
CA GLU A 29 -5.48 -10.99 6.09
C GLU A 29 -6.55 -10.47 5.13
N LEU A 30 -7.34 -11.37 4.53
CA LEU A 30 -8.44 -11.00 3.65
C LEU A 30 -9.51 -10.20 4.39
N VAL A 31 -9.96 -10.69 5.55
CA VAL A 31 -10.95 -9.96 6.38
C VAL A 31 -10.41 -8.62 6.82
N ALA A 32 -9.14 -8.53 7.23
CA ALA A 32 -8.54 -7.25 7.59
C ALA A 32 -8.57 -6.26 6.42
N LEU A 33 -8.27 -6.69 5.19
CA LEU A 33 -8.36 -5.84 4.01
C LEU A 33 -9.79 -5.40 3.69
N CYS A 34 -10.76 -6.32 3.75
CA CYS A 34 -12.16 -5.98 3.58
C CYS A 34 -12.63 -4.96 4.62
N VAL A 35 -12.24 -5.15 5.89
CA VAL A 35 -12.56 -4.23 6.99
C VAL A 35 -11.93 -2.85 6.76
N TRP A 36 -10.68 -2.77 6.28
CA TRP A 36 -10.06 -1.48 5.94
C TRP A 36 -10.80 -0.76 4.81
N ILE A 37 -11.15 -1.46 3.73
CA ILE A 37 -11.91 -0.90 2.61
C ILE A 37 -13.27 -0.40 3.09
N LEU A 38 -13.98 -1.22 3.88
CA LEU A 38 -15.27 -0.85 4.46
C LEU A 38 -15.15 0.34 5.42
N ALA A 39 -14.12 0.38 6.27
CA ALA A 39 -13.89 1.48 7.20
C ALA A 39 -13.66 2.82 6.48
N ILE A 40 -12.87 2.80 5.41
CA ILE A 40 -12.64 3.99 4.57
C ILE A 40 -13.93 4.40 3.87
N TRP A 41 -14.64 3.46 3.26
CA TRP A 41 -15.89 3.73 2.55
C TRP A 41 -16.99 4.30 3.48
N LEU A 42 -17.16 3.69 4.65
CA LEU A 42 -18.09 4.18 5.68
C LEU A 42 -17.64 5.54 6.23
N GLY A 43 -16.34 5.72 6.47
CA GLY A 43 -15.79 7.01 6.89
C GLY A 43 -16.12 8.12 5.90
N PHE A 44 -15.91 7.91 4.59
CA PHE A 44 -16.26 8.90 3.58
C PHE A 44 -17.76 9.13 3.46
N SER A 45 -18.57 8.08 3.56
CA SER A 45 -20.02 8.15 3.36
C SER A 45 -20.76 8.77 4.56
N TYR A 46 -20.27 8.54 5.78
CA TYR A 46 -21.00 8.87 7.02
C TYR A 46 -20.25 9.84 7.94
N SER A 47 -19.07 10.35 7.57
CA SER A 47 -18.30 11.33 8.37
C SER A 47 -19.13 12.54 8.80
N GLN A 48 -19.98 13.07 7.91
CA GLN A 48 -20.84 14.22 8.18
C GLN A 48 -22.05 13.89 9.06
N SER A 49 -22.41 12.61 9.22
CA SER A 49 -23.51 12.22 10.11
C SER A 49 -23.21 12.56 11.58
N LEU A 50 -21.93 12.75 11.92
CA LEU A 50 -21.49 13.12 13.26
C LEU A 50 -21.50 14.64 13.51
N ASP A 51 -21.74 15.46 12.49
CA ASP A 51 -21.69 16.93 12.59
C ASP A 51 -22.56 17.52 13.71
N PRO A 52 -23.83 17.10 13.91
CA PRO A 52 -24.69 17.66 14.96
C PRO A 52 -24.17 17.41 16.39
N TRP A 53 -23.37 16.36 16.58
CA TRP A 53 -22.78 16.05 17.88
C TRP A 53 -21.44 16.77 18.09
N LEU A 54 -20.74 17.14 17.01
CA LEU A 54 -19.46 17.83 17.07
C LEU A 54 -19.58 19.36 16.97
N SER A 55 -20.71 19.88 16.46
CA SER A 55 -20.92 21.32 16.26
C SER A 55 -20.83 22.15 17.54
N SER A 56 -21.12 21.54 18.70
CA SER A 56 -21.01 22.21 20.01
C SER A 56 -19.56 22.36 20.50
N TYR A 57 -18.62 21.64 19.90
CA TYR A 57 -17.21 21.62 20.32
C TYR A 57 -16.26 22.21 19.27
N ILE A 58 -16.64 22.18 17.99
CA ILE A 58 -15.78 22.54 16.86
C ILE A 58 -16.58 23.32 15.82
N GLU A 59 -16.21 24.58 15.63
CA GLU A 59 -16.88 25.51 14.72
C GLU A 59 -16.58 25.15 13.24
N GLU A 60 -15.33 24.77 12.95
CA GLU A 60 -14.87 24.52 11.58
C GLU A 60 -15.38 23.18 11.03
N GLN A 61 -16.19 23.24 9.96
CA GLN A 61 -16.83 22.06 9.36
C GLN A 61 -15.82 21.05 8.80
N SER A 62 -14.72 21.54 8.21
CA SER A 62 -13.65 20.70 7.68
C SER A 62 -13.03 19.82 8.77
N VAL A 63 -12.83 20.39 9.97
CA VAL A 63 -12.27 19.69 11.13
C VAL A 63 -13.25 18.68 11.70
N ARG A 64 -14.54 19.03 11.80
CA ARG A 64 -15.59 18.09 12.23
C ARG A 64 -15.67 16.86 11.33
N THR A 65 -15.69 17.09 10.02
CA THR A 65 -15.76 16.00 9.03
C THR A 65 -14.56 15.07 9.15
N ALA A 66 -13.35 15.63 9.32
CA ALA A 66 -12.14 14.84 9.52
C ALA A 66 -12.20 14.00 10.81
N ILE A 67 -12.67 14.57 11.92
CA ILE A 67 -12.82 13.82 13.17
C ILE A 67 -13.92 12.77 13.04
N GLY A 68 -15.03 13.07 12.37
CA GLY A 68 -16.11 12.12 12.13
C GLY A 68 -15.63 10.92 11.30
N PHE A 69 -14.84 11.17 10.26
CA PHE A 69 -14.16 10.13 9.49
C PHE A 69 -13.29 9.25 10.39
N ILE A 70 -12.45 9.85 11.24
CA ILE A 70 -11.57 9.13 12.17
C ILE A 70 -12.40 8.25 13.12
N ILE A 71 -13.44 8.79 13.75
CA ILE A 71 -14.30 8.06 14.69
C ILE A 71 -14.91 6.83 14.01
N ILE A 72 -15.52 7.01 12.82
CA ILE A 72 -16.17 5.91 12.09
C ILE A 72 -15.15 4.87 11.63
N LEU A 73 -13.98 5.32 11.17
CA LEU A 73 -12.90 4.45 10.77
C LEU A 73 -12.47 3.57 11.94
N PHE A 74 -12.15 4.15 13.10
CA PHE A 74 -11.73 3.39 14.28
C PHE A 74 -12.84 2.49 14.82
N ALA A 75 -14.10 2.95 14.84
CA ALA A 75 -15.24 2.13 15.25
C ALA A 75 -15.39 0.91 14.33
N THR A 76 -15.29 1.10 13.01
CA THR A 76 -15.38 0.01 12.03
C THR A 76 -14.21 -0.95 12.15
N LEU A 77 -12.98 -0.45 12.31
CA LEU A 77 -11.79 -1.27 12.53
C LEU A 77 -11.90 -2.09 13.82
N PHE A 78 -12.44 -1.51 14.89
CA PHE A 78 -12.67 -2.20 16.15
C PHE A 78 -13.65 -3.37 15.99
N VAL A 79 -14.83 -3.10 15.40
CA VAL A 79 -15.84 -4.13 15.12
C VAL A 79 -15.27 -5.21 14.20
N GLY A 80 -14.59 -4.82 13.12
CA GLY A 80 -13.95 -5.75 12.20
C GLY A 80 -12.86 -6.60 12.86
N GLY A 81 -12.13 -6.05 13.83
CA GLY A 81 -11.19 -6.77 14.67
C GLY A 81 -11.85 -7.87 15.51
N VAL A 82 -13.01 -7.57 16.10
CA VAL A 82 -13.83 -8.56 16.83
C VAL A 82 -14.31 -9.68 15.90
N VAL A 83 -14.85 -9.33 14.73
CA VAL A 83 -15.27 -10.30 13.71
C VAL A 83 -14.10 -11.21 13.29
N ASN A 84 -12.93 -10.63 13.07
CA ASN A 84 -11.72 -11.37 12.72
C ASN A 84 -11.29 -12.33 13.84
N ALA A 85 -11.41 -11.94 15.11
CA ALA A 85 -11.12 -12.80 16.26
C ALA A 85 -12.08 -13.99 16.34
N ILE A 86 -13.38 -13.76 16.12
CA ILE A 86 -14.40 -14.82 16.09
C ILE A 86 -14.10 -15.80 14.94
N LEU A 87 -13.83 -15.28 13.74
CA LEU A 87 -13.51 -16.11 12.59
C LEU A 87 -12.25 -16.95 12.83
N SER A 88 -11.24 -16.37 13.49
CA SER A 88 -10.06 -17.12 13.91
C SER A 88 -10.40 -18.29 14.83
N PHE A 89 -11.38 -18.13 15.72
CA PHE A 89 -11.80 -19.21 16.62
C PHE A 89 -12.51 -20.32 15.85
N ILE A 90 -13.38 -19.96 14.90
CA ILE A 90 -14.09 -20.90 14.03
C ILE A 90 -13.10 -21.73 13.19
N LEU A 91 -12.12 -21.09 12.54
CA LEU A 91 -11.11 -21.78 11.72
C LEU A 91 -10.25 -22.76 12.52
N LYS A 92 -9.91 -22.39 13.77
CA LYS A 92 -9.19 -23.28 14.68
C LYS A 92 -10.03 -24.50 15.06
N ARG A 93 -11.33 -24.31 15.34
CA ARG A 93 -12.25 -25.41 15.68
C ARG A 93 -12.55 -26.33 14.49
N ALA A 94 -12.59 -25.77 13.28
CA ALA A 94 -12.79 -26.54 12.05
C ALA A 94 -11.55 -27.34 11.60
N GLY A 95 -10.41 -27.23 12.29
CA GLY A 95 -9.15 -27.88 11.90
C GLY A 95 -8.50 -27.29 10.64
N LEU A 96 -9.05 -26.23 10.07
CA LEU A 96 -8.58 -25.60 8.83
C LEU A 96 -7.38 -24.66 9.03
N SER A 97 -6.88 -24.52 10.26
CA SER A 97 -5.77 -23.61 10.57
C SER A 97 -4.48 -23.96 9.83
N GLY A 98 -4.26 -25.20 9.41
CA GLY A 98 -3.09 -25.58 8.60
C GLY A 98 -3.17 -24.99 7.19
N THR A 99 -4.26 -25.29 6.48
CA THR A 99 -4.52 -24.80 5.12
C THR A 99 -4.65 -23.28 5.06
N ASP A 100 -5.27 -22.66 6.06
CA ASP A 100 -5.37 -21.19 6.15
C ASP A 100 -3.98 -20.52 6.22
N ARG A 101 -3.03 -21.12 6.93
CA ARG A 101 -1.65 -20.62 7.04
C ARG A 101 -0.85 -20.83 5.76
N THR A 102 -1.04 -21.94 5.06
CA THR A 102 -0.35 -22.18 3.78
C THR A 102 -0.85 -21.25 2.69
N LEU A 103 -2.16 -21.00 2.61
CA LEU A 103 -2.72 -19.95 1.77
C LEU A 103 -2.22 -18.57 2.20
N GLY A 104 -2.06 -18.35 3.50
CA GLY A 104 -1.49 -17.12 4.06
C GLY A 104 -0.07 -16.85 3.59
N MET A 105 0.76 -17.88 3.41
CA MET A 105 2.10 -17.71 2.80
C MET A 105 2.01 -17.18 1.37
N GLY A 106 1.12 -17.75 0.54
CA GLY A 106 0.94 -17.31 -0.85
C GLY A 106 0.41 -15.89 -0.94
N PHE A 107 -0.55 -15.55 -0.08
CA PHE A 107 -1.08 -14.20 0.02
C PHE A 107 -0.01 -13.21 0.51
N GLY A 108 0.75 -13.57 1.54
CA GLY A 108 1.87 -12.81 2.07
C GLY A 108 2.96 -12.58 1.02
N PHE A 109 3.24 -13.56 0.16
CA PHE A 109 4.14 -13.39 -0.98
C PHE A 109 3.60 -12.34 -1.96
N LEU A 110 2.36 -12.49 -2.41
CA LEU A 110 1.73 -11.55 -3.34
C LEU A 110 1.71 -10.12 -2.79
N ARG A 111 1.35 -9.98 -1.50
CA ARG A 111 1.38 -8.70 -0.78
C ARG A 111 2.80 -8.13 -0.71
N GLY A 112 3.80 -8.96 -0.43
CA GLY A 112 5.20 -8.54 -0.37
C GLY A 112 5.69 -8.01 -1.71
N VAL A 113 5.38 -8.72 -2.81
CA VAL A 113 5.65 -8.28 -4.18
C VAL A 113 4.95 -6.94 -4.45
N PHE A 114 3.67 -6.81 -4.09
CA PHE A 114 2.92 -5.58 -4.28
C PHE A 114 3.53 -4.38 -3.52
N ILE A 115 3.91 -4.57 -2.25
CA ILE A 115 4.56 -3.55 -1.43
C ILE A 115 5.89 -3.12 -2.05
N VAL A 116 6.73 -4.08 -2.47
CA VAL A 116 8.00 -3.77 -3.13
C VAL A 116 7.78 -2.98 -4.42
N ALA A 117 6.80 -3.37 -5.24
CA ALA A 117 6.47 -2.66 -6.46
C ALA A 117 6.02 -1.22 -6.18
N LEU A 118 5.21 -0.99 -5.14
CA LEU A 118 4.78 0.34 -4.72
C LEU A 118 5.97 1.20 -4.26
N ILE A 119 6.90 0.63 -3.49
CA ILE A 119 8.13 1.32 -3.05
C ILE A 119 8.98 1.70 -4.27
N MET A 120 9.15 0.77 -5.22
CA MET A 120 9.89 1.04 -6.45
C MET A 120 9.27 2.18 -7.27
N VAL A 121 7.95 2.21 -7.40
CA VAL A 121 7.22 3.31 -8.04
C VAL A 121 7.47 4.63 -7.28
N ALA A 122 7.35 4.64 -5.95
CA ALA A 122 7.60 5.83 -5.14
C ALA A 122 9.04 6.35 -5.28
N VAL A 123 10.03 5.45 -5.30
CA VAL A 123 11.44 5.78 -5.53
C VAL A 123 11.66 6.40 -6.90
N LYS A 124 11.00 5.88 -7.96
CA LYS A 124 11.07 6.46 -9.31
C LYS A 124 10.42 7.85 -9.41
N MET A 125 9.44 8.16 -8.56
CA MET A 125 8.80 9.47 -8.48
C MET A 125 9.65 10.49 -7.68
N THR A 126 10.73 10.04 -7.05
CA THR A 126 11.66 10.87 -6.28
C THR A 126 12.93 11.10 -7.09
N SER A 127 13.66 12.20 -6.85
CA SER A 127 14.92 12.57 -7.53
C SER A 127 16.12 11.64 -7.24
N LEU A 128 15.88 10.41 -6.78
CA LEU A 128 16.94 9.43 -6.52
C LEU A 128 17.46 8.88 -7.86
N PRO A 129 18.78 8.61 -8.00
CA PRO A 129 19.38 8.07 -9.22
C PRO A 129 18.96 6.61 -9.44
N TYR A 130 17.72 6.41 -9.83
CA TYR A 130 17.05 5.13 -10.00
C TYR A 130 17.69 4.27 -11.10
N GLN A 131 18.23 4.91 -12.14
CA GLN A 131 18.89 4.25 -13.27
C GLN A 131 20.12 3.45 -12.82
N GLU A 132 20.83 3.89 -11.78
CA GLU A 132 22.00 3.17 -11.25
C GLU A 132 21.63 1.89 -10.49
N TYR A 133 20.49 1.90 -9.79
CA TYR A 133 19.96 0.74 -9.06
C TYR A 133 19.32 -0.29 -9.99
N SER A 134 18.61 0.17 -11.03
CA SER A 134 17.98 -0.71 -12.02
C SER A 134 18.99 -1.50 -12.85
N GLN A 135 20.19 -0.97 -13.10
CA GLN A 135 21.23 -1.68 -13.85
C GLN A 135 22.03 -2.67 -13.01
N LYS A 136 22.13 -2.45 -11.70
CA LYS A 136 22.98 -3.26 -10.82
C LYS A 136 22.21 -4.35 -10.06
N SER A 137 20.89 -4.24 -9.88
CA SER A 137 20.07 -5.24 -9.16
C SER A 137 19.29 -6.15 -10.12
N LYS A 138 19.49 -7.48 -10.00
CA LYS A 138 18.78 -8.47 -10.84
C LYS A 138 17.31 -8.62 -10.48
N LEU A 139 16.95 -8.45 -9.20
CA LEU A 139 15.54 -8.50 -8.78
C LEU A 139 14.78 -7.29 -9.29
N TYR A 140 15.44 -6.14 -9.40
CA TYR A 140 14.87 -4.92 -9.93
C TYR A 140 14.27 -5.15 -11.35
N ALA A 141 15.03 -5.76 -12.25
CA ALA A 141 14.58 -6.07 -13.61
C ALA A 141 13.40 -7.08 -13.67
N ARG A 142 13.27 -7.97 -12.68
CA ARG A 142 12.16 -8.94 -12.62
C ARG A 142 10.83 -8.30 -12.22
N PHE A 143 10.88 -7.19 -11.47
CA PHE A 143 9.73 -6.40 -11.06
C PHE A 143 9.28 -5.40 -12.13
N ASP A 144 10.11 -5.12 -13.14
CA ASP A 144 9.81 -4.18 -14.22
C ASP A 144 8.44 -4.37 -14.90
N PRO A 145 7.97 -5.58 -15.26
CA PRO A 145 6.62 -5.75 -15.83
C PRO A 145 5.50 -5.41 -14.83
N VAL A 146 5.67 -5.69 -13.54
CA VAL A 146 4.68 -5.35 -12.49
C VAL A 146 4.66 -3.84 -12.26
N VAL A 147 5.84 -3.22 -12.25
CA VAL A 147 6.00 -1.78 -12.16
C VAL A 147 5.40 -1.10 -13.39
N ALA A 148 5.68 -1.58 -14.61
CA ALA A 148 5.11 -1.04 -15.85
C ALA A 148 3.59 -1.12 -15.87
N LEU A 149 3.02 -2.23 -15.39
CA LEU A 149 1.57 -2.38 -15.26
C LEU A 149 0.99 -1.34 -14.27
N LEU A 150 1.60 -1.18 -13.09
CA LEU A 150 1.22 -0.12 -12.14
C LEU A 150 1.37 1.30 -12.73
N TYR A 151 2.42 1.55 -13.50
CA TYR A 151 2.64 2.81 -14.21
C TYR A 151 1.58 3.11 -15.27
N SER A 152 1.10 2.08 -15.98
CA SER A 152 0.06 2.26 -17.00
C SER A 152 -1.29 2.69 -16.41
N HIS A 153 -1.52 2.41 -15.13
CA HIS A 153 -2.71 2.81 -14.38
C HIS A 153 -2.50 4.08 -13.54
N LEU A 154 -1.29 4.65 -13.51
CA LEU A 154 -1.05 5.96 -12.91
C LEU A 154 -1.59 7.07 -13.85
N PRO A 155 -2.29 8.09 -13.32
CA PRO A 155 -2.89 9.16 -14.11
C PRO A 155 -1.83 10.06 -14.78
N GLU A 156 -2.26 10.88 -15.74
CA GLU A 156 -1.42 11.72 -16.63
C GLU A 156 -0.38 12.64 -15.96
N PHE A 157 -0.41 12.78 -14.63
CA PHE A 157 0.56 13.50 -13.81
C PHE A 157 2.03 13.16 -14.12
N ILE A 158 2.37 11.90 -14.41
CA ILE A 158 3.74 11.50 -14.75
C ILE A 158 4.18 12.00 -16.14
N LYS A 159 3.24 12.14 -17.09
CA LYS A 159 3.57 12.66 -18.43
C LYS A 159 4.11 14.10 -18.34
N GLN A 160 3.62 14.90 -17.40
CA GLN A 160 4.01 16.30 -17.23
C GLN A 160 5.42 16.47 -16.67
N VAL A 161 5.84 15.62 -15.73
CA VAL A 161 7.18 15.68 -15.14
C VAL A 161 8.26 15.36 -16.19
N LYS A 162 7.99 14.42 -17.10
CA LYS A 162 8.92 14.08 -18.20
C LYS A 162 9.04 15.20 -19.26
N THR A 163 8.00 16.02 -19.45
CA THR A 163 8.05 17.17 -20.36
C THR A 163 8.85 18.35 -19.80
N VAL A 164 8.89 18.53 -18.48
CA VAL A 164 9.66 19.61 -17.83
C VAL A 164 11.16 19.30 -17.86
N ASP A 165 11.56 18.07 -17.49
CA ASP A 165 12.96 17.60 -17.57
C ASP A 165 13.51 17.66 -19.00
N LYS A 166 12.67 17.29 -19.99
CA LYS A 166 13.06 17.40 -21.41
C LYS A 166 13.28 18.85 -21.81
N THR A 167 12.48 19.80 -21.32
CA THR A 167 12.54 21.23 -21.71
C THR A 167 13.75 21.94 -21.07
N GLU A 168 14.06 21.65 -19.81
CA GLU A 168 15.24 22.19 -19.11
C GLU A 168 16.55 21.77 -19.80
N ASN A 169 16.63 20.50 -20.22
CA ASN A 169 17.79 19.98 -20.95
C ASN A 169 17.93 20.55 -22.38
N ILE A 170 16.87 21.16 -22.96
CA ILE A 170 16.99 21.89 -24.24
C ILE A 170 17.53 23.30 -24.00
N ILE A 171 17.11 23.97 -22.91
CA ILE A 171 17.50 25.35 -22.62
C ILE A 171 19.00 25.45 -22.31
N ASP A 172 19.59 24.44 -21.66
CA ASP A 172 21.03 24.38 -21.39
C ASP A 172 21.90 24.03 -22.62
N THR A 173 21.29 23.65 -23.75
CA THR A 173 21.99 23.34 -25.01
C THR A 173 21.90 24.46 -26.06
N VAL A 174 21.19 25.55 -25.78
CA VAL A 174 21.17 26.73 -26.64
C VAL A 174 22.31 27.65 -26.21
N PRO A 175 23.45 27.71 -26.93
CA PRO A 175 24.45 28.72 -26.65
C PRO A 175 23.81 30.10 -26.83
N ALA A 176 23.93 30.96 -25.81
CA ALA A 176 23.57 32.36 -25.91
C ALA A 176 24.41 32.98 -27.04
N SER A 177 23.78 33.14 -28.20
CA SER A 177 24.31 33.83 -29.37
C SER A 177 24.14 35.33 -29.22
#